data_AF-A0A1V5XEI9-F1
#
_entry.id   AF-A0A1V5XEI9-F1
#
_cell.length_a   1.000
_cell.length_b   1.000
_cell.length_c   1.000
_cell.angle_alpha   90.00
_cell.angle_beta   90.00
_cell.angle_gamma   90.00
#
_symmetry.space_group_name_H-M   'P 1'
#
loop_
_entity.id
_entity.type
_entity.pdbx_description
1 polymer ?
#
loop_
_entity_poly.entity_id
_entity_poly.type
_entity_poly.pdbx_seq_one_letter_code
_entity_poly.pdbx_strand_id
1 'polypeptide(L)'
;MKKSLARRGLISMFIARCLIVMLIISCIPVLSASADPEASKPRLLVTSDIGGDPDDRQSMVRLMCYSNEFDIEGYVCTALAKDKGEGLGPHPKYANEIITEYGKVRDNLLLHKSGYPTEAYLKSIVKTGATARDLFGNANQDTEGSNWIITCADKDDPRPLNIAVWGGATELAQALWKVKNTRSAAEFEKFVSKLRVYSINKQDTGVDWLINNVPNLFMVVSYMPVGSTTEQAFRGMYDGGDTTIANKEWIDTNVINNHGALGTKYPYATNARKFKEGDTPSMFYFLSDVIGLSNADHPNWGGWGGRYAKLSGNVWADTQDTVGGVTNYLATVWRWRPDYQNDFAARMDWCVKSYAQANHNPVAVVKGALTRTVGPNTQVKLDATASTDPDGNTLSYEWMYYKEAGNYASNISINNNTAATADFTAPSVSVPTQIHIILRVKDNGSPSLVGYKRVVVNVDPSLPAGYESAGSNLYVQDVNAQWNGSNISVSGTVGNNGQSDKTYWTIIALYNAEGKLTGVKYSSATVGKQDTDSINLNFDNVSNADRAKMFIWLPTEILEPIYTTDIEK
;
A
#
# COMPACT_ATOMS: atom_id res chain seq x y z
N MET A 1 56.99 -30.29 35.16
CA MET A 1 56.93 -29.88 33.74
C MET A 1 55.99 -30.70 32.86
N LYS A 2 55.79 -32.02 33.04
CA LYS A 2 54.92 -32.81 32.13
C LYS A 2 53.40 -32.58 32.23
N LYS A 3 52.87 -32.02 33.33
CA LYS A 3 51.42 -31.76 33.49
C LYS A 3 50.92 -30.42 32.92
N SER A 4 51.79 -29.43 32.68
CA SER A 4 51.36 -28.13 32.11
C SER A 4 51.27 -28.12 30.58
N LEU A 5 52.03 -28.99 29.90
CA LEU A 5 51.96 -29.13 28.44
C LEU A 5 50.64 -29.78 27.99
N ALA A 6 50.13 -30.77 28.73
CA ALA A 6 48.86 -31.43 28.39
C ALA A 6 47.64 -30.50 28.52
N ARG A 7 47.65 -29.58 29.50
CA ARG A 7 46.57 -28.58 29.69
C ARG A 7 46.56 -27.50 28.61
N ARG A 8 47.73 -27.09 28.09
CA ARG A 8 47.82 -26.11 27.00
C ARG A 8 47.33 -26.69 25.67
N GLY A 9 47.58 -27.98 25.41
CA GLY A 9 47.09 -28.68 24.21
C GLY A 9 45.55 -28.74 24.17
N LEU A 10 44.91 -29.11 25.27
CA LEU A 10 43.43 -29.22 25.36
C LEU A 10 42.72 -27.87 25.21
N ILE A 11 43.26 -26.79 25.78
CA ILE A 11 42.68 -25.45 25.65
C ILE A 11 42.82 -24.95 24.21
N SER A 12 43.96 -25.21 23.54
CA SER A 12 44.16 -24.83 22.14
C SER A 12 43.23 -25.59 21.18
N MET A 13 42.96 -26.88 21.45
CA MET A 13 42.01 -27.69 20.66
C MET A 13 40.56 -27.23 20.86
N PHE A 14 40.21 -26.77 22.07
CA PHE A 14 38.86 -26.26 22.34
C PHE A 14 38.64 -24.91 21.66
N ILE A 15 39.62 -24.00 21.71
CA ILE A 15 39.58 -22.70 21.02
C ILE A 15 39.55 -22.89 19.49
N ALA A 16 40.34 -23.82 18.94
CA ALA A 16 40.32 -24.12 17.51
C ALA A 16 38.97 -24.71 17.06
N ARG A 17 38.34 -25.57 17.86
CA ARG A 17 36.99 -26.10 17.56
C ARG A 17 35.90 -25.03 17.67
N CYS A 18 35.97 -24.12 18.64
CA CYS A 18 35.05 -22.98 18.73
C CYS A 18 35.22 -22.00 17.57
N LEU A 19 36.46 -21.75 17.11
CA LEU A 19 36.73 -20.91 15.94
C LEU A 19 36.23 -21.55 14.64
N ILE A 20 36.36 -22.87 14.47
CA ILE A 20 35.82 -23.59 13.31
C ILE A 20 34.28 -23.59 13.32
N VAL A 21 33.64 -23.73 14.48
CA VAL A 21 32.17 -23.62 14.59
C VAL A 21 31.70 -22.19 14.32
N MET A 22 32.42 -21.16 14.77
CA MET A 22 32.11 -19.77 14.40
C MET A 22 32.32 -19.49 12.91
N LEU A 23 33.34 -20.08 12.27
CA LEU A 23 33.58 -19.96 10.83
C LEU A 23 32.51 -20.66 10.00
N ILE A 24 31.98 -21.78 10.48
CA ILE A 24 30.89 -22.52 9.81
C ILE A 24 29.55 -21.77 9.95
N ILE A 25 29.31 -21.07 11.07
CA ILE A 25 28.12 -20.22 11.24
C ILE A 25 28.22 -18.93 10.40
N SER A 26 29.42 -18.39 10.14
CA SER A 26 29.59 -17.22 9.26
C SER A 26 29.51 -17.54 7.76
N CYS A 27 29.47 -18.82 7.38
CA CYS A 27 29.40 -19.26 5.98
C CYS A 27 28.04 -19.86 5.60
N ILE A 28 27.01 -19.72 6.44
CA ILE A 28 25.63 -19.94 5.97
C ILE A 28 25.25 -18.70 5.17
N PRO A 29 25.05 -18.80 3.84
CA PRO A 29 24.48 -17.68 3.10
C PRO A 29 23.11 -17.41 3.71
N VAL A 30 22.97 -16.27 4.37
CA VAL A 30 21.66 -15.70 4.66
C VAL A 30 21.07 -15.45 3.29
N LEU A 31 20.16 -16.34 2.87
CA LEU A 31 19.23 -16.08 1.79
C LEU A 31 18.49 -14.80 2.17
N SER A 32 19.03 -13.67 1.72
CA SER A 32 18.30 -12.42 1.70
C SER A 32 17.24 -12.65 0.64
N ALA A 33 16.08 -13.14 1.08
CA ALA A 33 14.87 -12.98 0.31
C ALA A 33 14.85 -11.49 -0.07
N SER A 34 14.83 -11.18 -1.37
CA SER A 34 14.60 -9.81 -1.80
C SER A 34 13.25 -9.42 -1.22
N ALA A 35 13.26 -8.68 -0.13
CA ALA A 35 12.06 -8.05 0.38
C ALA A 35 11.57 -7.18 -0.79
N ASP A 36 10.30 -7.35 -1.18
CA ASP A 36 9.60 -6.29 -1.88
C ASP A 36 9.93 -4.98 -1.13
N PRO A 37 10.31 -3.89 -1.81
CA PRO A 37 10.50 -2.61 -1.13
C PRO A 37 9.23 -2.35 -0.33
N GLU A 38 9.38 -2.22 0.99
CA GLU A 38 8.27 -2.01 1.92
C GLU A 38 7.44 -0.83 1.37
N ALA A 39 6.14 -1.05 1.15
CA ALA A 39 5.28 -0.05 0.53
C ALA A 39 5.42 1.27 1.31
N SER A 40 5.81 2.34 0.62
CA SER A 40 6.02 3.63 1.28
C SER A 40 4.72 4.09 1.94
N LYS A 41 4.79 4.55 3.19
CA LYS A 41 3.61 5.05 3.92
C LYS A 41 2.89 6.12 3.09
N PRO A 42 1.56 6.03 2.91
CA PRO A 42 0.81 7.08 2.24
C PRO A 42 0.85 8.36 3.07
N ARG A 43 1.06 9.51 2.40
CA ARG A 43 0.87 10.82 3.02
C ARG A 43 -0.61 11.08 3.16
N LEU A 44 -1.10 11.32 4.38
CA LEU A 44 -2.53 11.46 4.66
C LEU A 44 -2.84 12.82 5.28
N LEU A 45 -3.85 13.50 4.74
CA LEU A 45 -4.51 14.63 5.35
C LEU A 45 -6.00 14.32 5.48
N VAL A 46 -6.57 14.56 6.65
CA VAL A 46 -8.01 14.37 6.90
C VAL A 46 -8.68 15.73 7.04
N THR A 47 -9.84 15.91 6.39
CA THR A 47 -10.75 17.03 6.67
C THR A 47 -12.03 16.48 7.30
N SER A 48 -12.36 16.86 8.53
CA SER A 48 -13.42 16.23 9.32
C SER A 48 -14.25 17.26 10.05
N ASP A 49 -15.57 17.09 10.05
CA ASP A 49 -16.50 17.88 10.87
C ASP A 49 -16.73 17.22 12.24
N ILE A 50 -15.64 16.73 12.84
CA ILE A 50 -15.63 16.11 14.16
C ILE A 50 -16.43 16.95 15.17
N GLY A 51 -17.36 16.30 15.85
CA GLY A 51 -18.34 16.97 16.71
C GLY A 51 -19.74 17.06 16.11
N GLY A 52 -19.90 16.87 14.79
CA GLY A 52 -21.20 16.78 14.12
C GLY A 52 -21.94 15.48 14.41
N ASP A 53 -21.28 14.33 14.22
CA ASP A 53 -21.78 13.02 14.61
C ASP A 53 -20.71 12.22 15.39
N PRO A 54 -21.11 11.15 16.11
CA PRO A 54 -20.14 10.33 16.84
C PRO A 54 -19.12 9.59 15.95
N ASP A 55 -19.40 9.38 14.66
CA ASP A 55 -18.57 8.58 13.75
C ASP A 55 -17.21 9.19 13.46
N ASP A 56 -17.07 10.50 13.28
CA ASP A 56 -15.73 11.11 13.11
C ASP A 56 -14.80 10.77 14.28
N ARG A 57 -15.32 10.73 15.50
CA ARG A 57 -14.55 10.36 16.69
C ARG A 57 -14.21 8.88 16.69
N GLN A 58 -15.13 8.02 16.26
CA GLN A 58 -14.89 6.58 16.11
C GLN A 58 -13.79 6.33 15.06
N SER A 59 -13.92 6.94 13.88
CA SER A 59 -12.95 6.86 12.79
C SER A 59 -11.59 7.45 13.19
N MET A 60 -11.56 8.52 13.98
CA MET A 60 -10.32 9.08 14.49
C MET A 60 -9.63 8.15 15.51
N VAL A 61 -10.38 7.51 16.42
CA VAL A 61 -9.82 6.49 17.34
C VAL A 61 -9.18 5.37 16.54
N ARG A 62 -9.86 4.88 15.49
CA ARG A 62 -9.27 3.88 14.61
C ARG A 62 -8.04 4.43 13.89
N LEU A 63 -8.08 5.64 13.32
CA LEU A 63 -6.91 6.25 12.67
C LEU A 63 -5.70 6.30 13.61
N MET A 64 -5.89 6.58 14.91
CA MET A 64 -4.79 6.57 15.88
C MET A 64 -4.15 5.18 16.01
N CYS A 65 -4.94 4.11 16.01
CA CYS A 65 -4.46 2.72 16.02
C CYS A 65 -3.68 2.32 14.76
N TYR A 66 -3.93 3.00 13.63
CA TYR A 66 -3.29 2.79 12.33
C TYR A 66 -2.28 3.88 11.97
N SER A 67 -2.02 4.84 12.87
CA SER A 67 -1.19 6.00 12.57
C SER A 67 0.26 5.64 12.26
N ASN A 68 0.70 4.43 12.58
CA ASN A 68 1.99 3.89 12.15
C ASN A 68 2.05 3.54 10.66
N GLU A 69 0.92 3.36 9.98
CA GLU A 69 0.84 2.99 8.55
C GLU A 69 0.83 4.21 7.63
N PHE A 70 0.69 5.43 8.19
CA PHE A 70 0.58 6.67 7.43
C PHE A 70 1.63 7.69 7.84
N ASP A 71 2.02 8.54 6.90
CA ASP A 71 2.59 9.85 7.21
C ASP A 71 1.43 10.85 7.32
N ILE A 72 0.84 10.97 8.51
CA ILE A 72 -0.26 11.92 8.75
C ILE A 72 0.31 13.34 8.75
N GLU A 73 -0.09 14.15 7.78
CA GLU A 73 0.41 15.52 7.59
C GLU A 73 -0.60 16.60 8.03
N GLY A 74 -1.87 16.26 8.19
CA GLY A 74 -2.87 17.21 8.66
C GLY A 74 -4.17 16.56 9.17
N TYR A 75 -4.76 17.17 10.18
CA TYR A 75 -6.14 16.93 10.59
C TYR A 75 -6.88 18.28 10.64
N VAL A 76 -7.58 18.60 9.57
CA VAL A 76 -8.30 19.87 9.40
C VAL A 76 -9.73 19.70 9.91
N CYS A 77 -10.08 20.39 10.98
CA CYS A 77 -11.45 20.43 11.48
C CYS A 77 -12.28 21.40 10.64
N THR A 78 -13.30 20.91 9.93
CA THR A 78 -14.23 21.71 9.12
C THR A 78 -15.55 21.96 9.85
N ALA A 79 -16.40 22.79 9.27
CA ALA A 79 -17.69 23.15 9.81
C ALA A 79 -18.73 22.01 9.72
N LEU A 80 -19.62 21.99 10.72
CA LEU A 80 -20.71 21.01 10.81
C LEU A 80 -21.80 21.30 9.77
N ALA A 81 -22.49 20.25 9.30
CA ALA A 81 -23.67 20.41 8.44
C ALA A 81 -24.86 21.04 9.16
N LYS A 82 -24.97 20.71 10.45
CA LYS A 82 -26.12 21.02 11.31
C LYS A 82 -25.61 21.28 12.72
N ASP A 83 -26.17 22.29 13.36
CA ASP A 83 -25.90 22.54 14.77
C ASP A 83 -26.66 21.52 15.62
N LYS A 84 -25.92 20.74 16.41
CA LYS A 84 -26.47 19.78 17.38
C LYS A 84 -26.18 20.19 18.83
N GLY A 85 -26.01 21.49 19.08
CA GLY A 85 -25.70 22.06 20.40
C GLY A 85 -24.21 22.35 20.62
N GLU A 86 -23.40 22.20 19.58
CA GLU A 86 -21.95 22.50 19.59
C GLU A 86 -21.65 23.83 18.89
N GLY A 87 -22.55 24.32 18.03
CA GLY A 87 -22.29 25.38 17.06
C GLY A 87 -21.75 24.84 15.73
N LEU A 88 -22.06 25.53 14.63
CA LEU A 88 -21.69 25.12 13.26
C LEU A 88 -20.18 25.17 12.97
N GLY A 89 -19.42 25.92 13.75
CA GLY A 89 -17.98 26.07 13.56
C GLY A 89 -17.20 24.76 13.78
N PRO A 90 -15.89 24.78 13.49
CA PRO A 90 -15.02 23.62 13.66
C PRO A 90 -14.68 23.35 15.13
N HIS A 91 -14.52 22.07 15.50
CA HIS A 91 -14.30 21.64 16.89
C HIS A 91 -12.96 20.90 17.11
N PRO A 92 -11.80 21.57 16.99
CA PRO A 92 -10.50 20.93 17.18
C PRO A 92 -10.26 20.38 18.59
N LYS A 93 -11.06 20.80 19.58
CA LYS A 93 -11.05 20.24 20.95
C LYS A 93 -11.21 18.72 20.95
N TYR A 94 -12.11 18.17 20.13
CA TYR A 94 -12.36 16.73 20.09
C TYR A 94 -11.20 15.94 19.54
N ALA A 95 -10.56 16.46 18.48
CA ALA A 95 -9.35 15.86 17.93
C ALA A 95 -8.22 15.86 18.96
N ASN A 96 -7.99 17.00 19.61
CA ASN A 96 -6.94 17.13 20.64
C ASN A 96 -7.17 16.24 21.86
N GLU A 97 -8.42 16.04 22.28
CA GLU A 97 -8.76 15.10 23.35
C GLU A 97 -8.42 13.66 22.99
N ILE A 98 -8.79 13.20 21.79
CA ILE A 98 -8.46 11.84 21.31
C ILE A 98 -6.93 11.68 21.21
N ILE A 99 -6.23 12.66 20.65
CA ILE A 99 -4.76 12.64 20.53
C ILE A 99 -4.09 12.56 21.91
N THR A 100 -4.63 13.27 22.91
CA THR A 100 -4.12 13.21 24.29
C THR A 100 -4.25 11.80 24.88
N GLU A 101 -5.39 11.13 24.67
CA GLU A 101 -5.57 9.75 25.15
C GLU A 101 -4.74 8.74 24.35
N TYR A 102 -4.55 8.98 23.05
CA TYR A 102 -3.58 8.23 22.23
C TYR A 102 -2.15 8.35 22.78
N GLY A 103 -1.73 9.56 23.17
CA GLY A 103 -0.40 9.79 23.75
C GLY A 103 -0.10 8.90 24.95
N LYS A 104 -1.11 8.57 25.76
CA LYS A 104 -1.00 7.70 26.93
C LYS A 104 -0.80 6.21 26.59
N VAL A 105 -1.22 5.77 25.40
CA VAL A 105 -1.09 4.36 24.95
C VAL A 105 0.01 4.18 23.91
N ARG A 106 0.57 5.26 23.38
CA ARG A 106 1.58 5.24 22.30
C ARG A 106 2.80 4.38 22.64
N ASP A 107 3.28 4.44 23.88
CA ASP A 107 4.47 3.67 24.27
C ASP A 107 4.21 2.16 24.21
N ASN A 108 2.98 1.72 24.50
CA ASN A 108 2.60 0.32 24.29
C ASN A 108 2.50 0.00 22.80
N LEU A 109 1.84 0.85 22.00
CA LEU A 109 1.74 0.67 20.54
C LEU A 109 3.13 0.50 19.88
N LEU A 110 4.13 1.24 20.36
CA LEU A 110 5.52 1.14 19.89
C LEU A 110 6.21 -0.19 20.21
N LEU A 111 5.71 -0.97 21.18
CA LEU A 111 6.18 -2.33 21.41
C LEU A 111 5.83 -3.26 20.26
N HIS A 112 4.71 -3.00 19.58
CA HIS A 112 4.13 -3.85 18.54
C HIS A 112 4.62 -3.49 17.15
N LYS A 113 4.68 -2.20 16.83
CA LYS A 113 5.17 -1.73 15.53
C LYS A 113 5.80 -0.35 15.64
N SER A 114 6.87 -0.13 14.89
CA SER A 114 7.52 1.19 14.84
C SER A 114 6.68 2.19 14.01
N GLY A 115 7.01 3.47 14.14
CA GLY A 115 6.46 4.51 13.26
C GLY A 115 5.18 5.20 13.75
N TYR A 116 4.73 4.93 14.98
CA TYR A 116 3.67 5.69 15.61
C TYR A 116 4.10 7.16 15.89
N PRO A 117 3.40 8.18 15.36
CA PRO A 117 3.74 9.59 15.54
C PRO A 117 3.61 10.05 16.99
N THR A 118 4.33 11.10 17.39
CA THR A 118 4.23 11.62 18.77
C THR A 118 2.92 12.39 18.97
N GLU A 119 2.42 12.42 20.21
CA GLU A 119 1.28 13.26 20.59
C GLU A 119 1.50 14.73 20.20
N ALA A 120 2.68 15.27 20.51
CA ALA A 120 3.04 16.65 20.20
C ALA A 120 2.99 16.95 18.70
N TYR A 121 3.49 16.03 17.87
CA TYR A 121 3.42 16.16 16.42
C TYR A 121 1.97 16.15 15.94
N LEU A 122 1.16 15.17 16.37
CA LEU A 122 -0.24 15.06 15.96
C LEU A 122 -1.05 16.31 16.34
N LYS A 123 -0.85 16.86 17.54
CA LYS A 123 -1.50 18.11 17.96
C LYS A 123 -1.07 19.30 17.09
N SER A 124 0.22 19.36 16.69
CA SER A 124 0.75 20.46 15.88
C SER A 124 0.14 20.55 14.47
N ILE A 125 -0.38 19.42 13.96
CA ILE A 125 -0.99 19.31 12.63
C ILE A 125 -2.53 19.34 12.68
N VAL A 126 -3.14 19.53 13.85
CA VAL A 126 -4.57 19.86 13.96
C VAL A 126 -4.76 21.31 13.52
N LYS A 127 -5.67 21.53 12.57
CA LYS A 127 -5.92 22.85 11.96
C LYS A 127 -7.39 23.20 11.98
N THR A 128 -7.67 24.49 12.05
CA THR A 128 -9.03 25.02 12.13
C THR A 128 -9.50 25.51 10.76
N GLY A 129 -10.65 25.01 10.30
CA GLY A 129 -11.31 25.39 9.06
C GLY A 129 -12.23 26.60 9.20
N ALA A 130 -13.15 26.73 8.25
CA ALA A 130 -14.12 27.81 8.17
C ALA A 130 -15.20 27.68 9.25
N THR A 131 -15.83 28.79 9.63
CA THR A 131 -16.88 28.82 10.67
C THR A 131 -18.23 28.26 10.21
N ALA A 132 -18.40 28.05 8.90
CA ALA A 132 -19.56 27.42 8.30
C ALA A 132 -19.13 26.72 7.00
N ARG A 133 -19.92 25.71 6.58
CA ARG A 133 -19.74 25.06 5.28
C ARG A 133 -19.99 26.06 4.15
N ASP A 134 -19.45 25.74 2.97
CA ASP A 134 -19.63 26.51 1.73
C ASP A 134 -19.06 27.93 1.77
N LEU A 135 -18.22 28.23 2.77
CA LEU A 135 -17.41 29.45 2.81
C LEU A 135 -16.08 29.22 2.08
N PHE A 136 -16.16 29.20 0.74
CA PHE A 136 -15.00 29.22 -0.14
C PHE A 136 -15.23 30.09 -1.40
N GLY A 137 -14.18 30.29 -2.19
CA GLY A 137 -14.28 30.86 -3.53
C GLY A 137 -13.97 32.36 -3.64
N ASN A 138 -13.38 32.96 -2.59
CA ASN A 138 -12.87 34.33 -2.65
C ASN A 138 -11.71 34.57 -1.67
N ALA A 139 -11.04 35.72 -1.81
CA ALA A 139 -9.82 36.05 -1.06
C ALA A 139 -10.03 36.24 0.45
N ASN A 140 -11.27 36.42 0.92
CA ASN A 140 -11.57 36.64 2.33
C ASN A 140 -11.92 35.36 3.09
N GLN A 141 -11.81 34.19 2.45
CA GLN A 141 -12.22 32.90 3.03
C GLN A 141 -11.06 31.94 3.27
N ASP A 142 -9.84 32.44 3.18
CA ASP A 142 -8.68 31.70 3.64
C ASP A 142 -8.80 31.38 5.13
N THR A 143 -8.46 30.15 5.47
CA THR A 143 -8.49 29.59 6.82
C THR A 143 -7.12 29.00 7.15
N GLU A 144 -6.88 28.68 8.43
CA GLU A 144 -5.68 27.91 8.80
C GLU A 144 -5.65 26.57 8.04
N GLY A 145 -6.79 25.86 7.99
CA GLY A 145 -6.94 24.59 7.30
C GLY A 145 -6.64 24.64 5.79
N SER A 146 -7.24 25.59 5.06
CA SER A 146 -7.02 25.72 3.61
C SER A 146 -5.56 26.08 3.27
N ASN A 147 -4.94 26.96 4.04
CA ASN A 147 -3.51 27.27 3.88
C ASN A 147 -2.61 26.08 4.23
N TRP A 148 -3.00 25.27 5.22
CA TRP A 148 -2.26 24.06 5.58
C TRP A 148 -2.30 23.00 4.47
N ILE A 149 -3.45 22.81 3.82
CA ILE A 149 -3.57 21.92 2.64
C ILE A 149 -2.57 22.33 1.55
N ILE A 150 -2.47 23.63 1.26
CA ILE A 150 -1.49 24.16 0.29
C ILE A 150 -0.07 23.84 0.74
N THR A 151 0.25 24.09 2.02
CA THR A 151 1.57 23.82 2.61
C THR A 151 1.97 22.35 2.48
N CYS A 152 1.06 21.42 2.80
CA CYS A 152 1.30 19.99 2.65
C CYS A 152 1.52 19.60 1.17
N ALA A 153 0.67 20.09 0.27
CA ALA A 153 0.78 19.76 -1.16
C ALA A 153 2.04 20.32 -1.82
N ASP A 154 2.54 21.47 -1.35
CA ASP A 154 3.76 22.11 -1.85
C ASP A 154 5.05 21.46 -1.36
N LYS A 155 4.99 20.62 -0.32
CA LYS A 155 6.14 19.89 0.20
C LYS A 155 6.88 19.19 -0.95
N ASP A 156 8.20 19.25 -0.89
CA ASP A 156 9.08 18.55 -1.83
C ASP A 156 9.17 17.08 -1.48
N ASP A 157 8.04 16.39 -1.69
CA ASP A 157 7.88 14.96 -1.53
C ASP A 157 7.23 14.44 -2.82
N PRO A 158 7.85 13.45 -3.50
CA PRO A 158 7.33 12.94 -4.78
C PRO A 158 6.04 12.14 -4.62
N ARG A 159 5.70 11.70 -3.40
CA ARG A 159 4.46 10.96 -3.14
C ARG A 159 3.26 11.92 -3.17
N PRO A 160 2.10 11.47 -3.68
CA PRO A 160 0.90 12.28 -3.65
C PRO A 160 0.45 12.56 -2.21
N LEU A 161 -0.16 13.71 -2.00
CA LEU A 161 -0.93 14.00 -0.79
C LEU A 161 -2.32 13.39 -0.92
N ASN A 162 -2.63 12.41 -0.09
CA ASN A 162 -3.94 11.78 -0.04
C ASN A 162 -4.84 12.51 0.94
N ILE A 163 -5.98 13.00 0.47
CA ILE A 163 -6.91 13.81 1.26
C ILE A 163 -8.20 13.02 1.47
N ALA A 164 -8.46 12.64 2.71
CA ALA A 164 -9.69 11.99 3.14
C ALA A 164 -10.68 13.04 3.68
N VAL A 165 -11.78 13.24 2.96
CA VAL A 165 -12.83 14.20 3.30
C VAL A 165 -13.98 13.46 4.01
N TRP A 166 -13.98 13.55 5.34
CA TRP A 166 -14.96 12.92 6.24
C TRP A 166 -16.23 13.79 6.38
N GLY A 167 -16.06 15.11 6.30
CA GLY A 167 -17.17 16.07 6.31
C GLY A 167 -17.39 16.73 4.96
N GLY A 168 -17.33 18.07 4.94
CA GLY A 168 -17.36 18.88 3.73
C GLY A 168 -15.96 19.13 3.13
N ALA A 169 -15.91 19.50 1.85
CA ALA A 169 -14.69 19.85 1.14
C ALA A 169 -14.40 21.37 1.11
N THR A 170 -15.06 22.16 1.95
CA THR A 170 -14.93 23.64 2.02
C THR A 170 -13.46 24.12 2.03
N GLU A 171 -12.61 23.59 2.91
CA GLU A 171 -11.20 24.01 2.98
C GLU A 171 -10.38 23.60 1.76
N LEU A 172 -10.69 22.43 1.18
CA LEU A 172 -10.02 21.94 -0.02
C LEU A 172 -10.42 22.80 -1.24
N ALA A 173 -11.71 23.10 -1.39
CA ALA A 173 -12.21 23.99 -2.42
C ALA A 173 -11.59 25.39 -2.31
N GLN A 174 -11.48 25.95 -1.10
CA GLN A 174 -10.80 27.23 -0.89
C GLN A 174 -9.30 27.16 -1.24
N ALA A 175 -8.60 26.09 -0.82
CA ALA A 175 -7.19 25.90 -1.13
C ALA A 175 -6.95 25.89 -2.64
N LEU A 176 -7.72 25.10 -3.39
CA LEU A 176 -7.58 25.04 -4.85
C LEU A 176 -8.04 26.33 -5.53
N TRP A 177 -9.08 27.00 -5.03
CA TRP A 177 -9.48 28.32 -5.52
C TRP A 177 -8.33 29.32 -5.38
N LYS A 178 -7.66 29.37 -4.23
CA LYS A 178 -6.53 30.27 -3.98
C LYS A 178 -5.37 29.98 -4.92
N VAL A 179 -4.93 28.72 -5.02
CA VAL A 179 -3.81 28.34 -5.90
C VAL A 179 -4.13 28.70 -7.35
N LYS A 180 -5.35 28.41 -7.82
CA LYS A 180 -5.80 28.74 -9.19
C LYS A 180 -5.76 30.24 -9.50
N ASN A 181 -6.04 31.09 -8.51
CA ASN A 181 -6.10 32.55 -8.68
C ASN A 181 -4.78 33.27 -8.39
N THR A 182 -3.79 32.60 -7.78
CA THR A 182 -2.53 33.22 -7.33
C THR A 182 -1.29 32.67 -8.02
N ARG A 183 -1.38 31.51 -8.68
CA ARG A 183 -0.26 30.89 -9.41
C ARG A 183 -0.53 30.85 -10.91
N SER A 184 0.52 30.57 -11.68
CA SER A 184 0.36 30.30 -13.11
C SER A 184 -0.42 28.99 -13.35
N ALA A 185 -0.99 28.85 -14.55
CA ALA A 185 -1.72 27.64 -14.93
C ALA A 185 -0.85 26.37 -14.80
N ALA A 186 0.42 26.43 -15.19
CA ALA A 186 1.33 25.29 -15.08
C ALA A 186 1.62 24.90 -13.62
N GLU A 187 1.77 25.88 -12.73
CA GLU A 187 1.96 25.64 -11.30
C GLU A 187 0.69 25.07 -10.66
N PHE A 188 -0.49 25.52 -11.09
CA PHE A 188 -1.77 24.97 -10.64
C PHE A 188 -1.93 23.51 -11.08
N GLU A 189 -1.66 23.17 -12.34
CA GLU A 189 -1.73 21.78 -12.81
C GLU A 189 -0.73 20.87 -12.08
N LYS A 190 0.50 21.36 -11.84
CA LYS A 190 1.50 20.64 -11.03
C LYS A 190 1.04 20.45 -9.58
N PHE A 191 0.35 21.44 -9.01
CA PHE A 191 -0.24 21.33 -7.68
C PHE A 191 -1.35 20.27 -7.65
N VAL A 192 -2.27 20.30 -8.61
CA VAL A 192 -3.39 19.35 -8.73
C VAL A 192 -2.90 17.92 -8.96
N SER A 193 -1.84 17.72 -9.77
CA SER A 193 -1.32 16.37 -10.05
C SER A 193 -0.78 15.65 -8.81
N LYS A 194 -0.38 16.40 -7.78
CA LYS A 194 0.08 15.86 -6.49
C LYS A 194 -1.05 15.43 -5.56
N LEU A 195 -2.31 15.71 -5.88
CA LEU A 195 -3.43 15.42 -4.99
C LEU A 195 -4.15 14.12 -5.38
N ARG A 196 -4.59 13.38 -4.37
CA ARG A 196 -5.57 12.29 -4.47
C ARG A 196 -6.65 12.54 -3.44
N VAL A 197 -7.91 12.58 -3.84
CA VAL A 197 -9.02 12.90 -2.92
C VAL A 197 -9.95 11.72 -2.79
N TYR A 198 -10.31 11.37 -1.57
CA TYR A 198 -11.42 10.48 -1.27
C TYR A 198 -12.45 11.28 -0.46
N SER A 199 -13.68 11.43 -0.97
CA SER A 199 -14.77 12.11 -0.29
C SER A 199 -15.86 11.14 0.16
N ILE A 200 -16.24 11.22 1.42
CA ILE A 200 -17.39 10.51 1.99
C ILE A 200 -18.64 11.28 1.59
N ASN A 201 -19.31 10.81 0.53
CA ASN A 201 -20.46 11.47 -0.07
C ASN A 201 -20.14 12.91 -0.55
N LYS A 202 -21.18 13.63 -0.98
CA LYS A 202 -21.16 15.07 -1.30
C LYS A 202 -21.82 15.84 -0.17
N GLN A 203 -21.08 16.14 0.90
CA GLN A 203 -21.68 16.73 2.10
C GLN A 203 -21.78 18.24 2.07
N ASP A 204 -21.07 18.91 1.16
CA ASP A 204 -21.17 20.35 0.91
C ASP A 204 -21.01 20.64 -0.59
N THR A 205 -21.21 21.90 -0.98
CA THR A 205 -21.09 22.34 -2.38
C THR A 205 -19.63 22.41 -2.85
N GLY A 206 -18.66 22.32 -1.94
CA GLY A 206 -17.24 22.26 -2.25
C GLY A 206 -16.86 21.06 -3.11
N VAL A 207 -17.47 19.90 -2.85
CA VAL A 207 -17.24 18.69 -3.67
C VAL A 207 -17.70 18.91 -5.12
N ASP A 208 -18.90 19.46 -5.31
CA ASP A 208 -19.40 19.77 -6.65
C ASP A 208 -18.58 20.87 -7.33
N TRP A 209 -18.11 21.87 -6.58
CA TRP A 209 -17.22 22.90 -7.11
C TRP A 209 -15.92 22.29 -7.61
N LEU A 210 -15.29 21.38 -6.87
CA LEU A 210 -14.05 20.69 -7.27
C LEU A 210 -14.25 19.89 -8.56
N ILE A 211 -15.31 19.08 -8.62
CA ILE A 211 -15.65 18.28 -9.81
C ILE A 211 -15.80 19.17 -11.05
N ASN A 212 -16.46 20.33 -10.90
CA ASN A 212 -16.78 21.21 -12.02
C ASN A 212 -15.62 22.16 -12.42
N ASN A 213 -14.72 22.51 -11.49
CA ASN A 213 -13.73 23.58 -11.70
C ASN A 213 -12.28 23.09 -11.74
N VAL A 214 -12.04 21.82 -11.39
CA VAL A 214 -10.70 21.20 -11.34
C VAL A 214 -10.76 19.80 -12.00
N PRO A 215 -11.00 19.73 -13.33
CA PRO A 215 -11.29 18.47 -14.01
C PRO A 215 -10.16 17.43 -13.97
N ASN A 216 -8.91 17.87 -13.74
CA ASN A 216 -7.74 17.01 -13.64
C ASN A 216 -7.52 16.44 -12.23
N LEU A 217 -8.28 16.87 -11.22
CA LEU A 217 -8.17 16.35 -9.86
C LEU A 217 -8.66 14.90 -9.80
N PHE A 218 -7.81 14.01 -9.29
CA PHE A 218 -8.20 12.63 -9.01
C PHE A 218 -9.11 12.59 -7.79
N MET A 219 -10.35 12.15 -7.99
CA MET A 219 -11.37 12.09 -6.93
C MET A 219 -12.08 10.74 -6.92
N VAL A 220 -12.01 10.06 -5.78
CA VAL A 220 -13.01 9.06 -5.39
C VAL A 220 -14.07 9.77 -4.59
N VAL A 221 -15.31 9.72 -5.03
CA VAL A 221 -16.45 10.24 -4.27
C VAL A 221 -17.31 9.03 -3.93
N SER A 222 -17.35 8.64 -2.65
CA SER A 222 -18.18 7.51 -2.22
C SER A 222 -19.64 7.95 -2.14
N TYR A 223 -20.26 8.02 -3.31
CA TYR A 223 -21.65 8.35 -3.50
C TYR A 223 -22.20 7.52 -4.66
N MET A 224 -23.51 7.36 -4.66
CA MET A 224 -24.24 6.70 -5.73
C MET A 224 -24.70 7.72 -6.77
N PRO A 225 -24.28 7.59 -8.04
CA PRO A 225 -24.80 8.43 -9.12
C PRO A 225 -26.29 8.18 -9.41
N VAL A 226 -26.76 6.94 -9.17
CA VAL A 226 -28.13 6.48 -9.40
C VAL A 226 -28.54 5.55 -8.26
N GLY A 227 -29.76 5.72 -7.73
CA GLY A 227 -30.34 4.83 -6.72
C GLY A 227 -30.57 5.51 -5.36
N SER A 228 -30.76 4.69 -4.31
CA SER A 228 -31.12 5.17 -2.97
C SER A 228 -29.93 5.73 -2.20
N THR A 229 -30.12 6.82 -1.46
CA THR A 229 -29.12 7.42 -0.55
C THR A 229 -28.86 6.60 0.73
N THR A 230 -29.40 5.39 0.79
CA THR A 230 -29.20 4.44 1.89
C THR A 230 -28.25 3.30 1.54
N GLU A 231 -27.77 3.24 0.29
CA GLU A 231 -26.98 2.10 -0.21
C GLU A 231 -25.56 2.49 -0.61
N GLN A 232 -25.00 3.61 -0.17
CA GLN A 232 -23.62 3.98 -0.56
C GLN A 232 -22.58 3.00 0.00
N ALA A 233 -21.45 2.87 -0.70
CA ALA A 233 -20.40 1.91 -0.38
C ALA A 233 -19.88 2.07 1.06
N PHE A 234 -19.61 3.31 1.50
CA PHE A 234 -19.10 3.58 2.85
C PHE A 234 -20.00 3.03 3.98
N ARG A 235 -21.30 2.88 3.73
CA ARG A 235 -22.24 2.29 4.71
C ARG A 235 -21.97 0.81 4.96
N GLY A 236 -21.30 0.13 4.05
CA GLY A 236 -20.78 -1.22 4.26
C GLY A 236 -19.79 -1.32 5.42
N MET A 237 -19.34 -0.20 5.99
CA MET A 237 -18.62 -0.21 7.26
C MET A 237 -19.51 -0.74 8.41
N TYR A 238 -20.79 -0.38 8.44
CA TYR A 238 -21.71 -0.64 9.57
C TYR A 238 -23.05 -1.31 9.21
N ASP A 239 -23.31 -1.57 7.92
CA ASP A 239 -24.54 -2.19 7.42
C ASP A 239 -24.25 -3.27 6.37
N GLY A 240 -25.21 -4.16 6.11
CA GLY A 240 -25.00 -5.37 5.29
C GLY A 240 -24.01 -6.35 5.93
N GLY A 241 -23.80 -7.51 5.29
CA GLY A 241 -22.89 -8.55 5.78
C GLY A 241 -23.19 -9.02 7.21
N ASP A 242 -22.14 -9.46 7.93
CA ASP A 242 -22.24 -9.82 9.34
C ASP A 242 -22.16 -8.56 10.23
N THR A 243 -23.30 -8.15 10.79
CA THR A 243 -23.39 -6.98 11.67
C THR A 243 -23.19 -7.31 13.15
N THR A 244 -23.00 -8.60 13.51
CA THR A 244 -22.76 -9.00 14.90
C THR A 244 -21.39 -8.52 15.40
N ILE A 245 -20.43 -8.39 14.49
CA ILE A 245 -19.10 -7.82 14.73
C ILE A 245 -19.05 -6.29 14.59
N ALA A 246 -20.21 -5.62 14.54
CA ALA A 246 -20.38 -4.17 14.47
C ALA A 246 -21.51 -3.69 15.40
N ASN A 247 -21.70 -4.38 16.53
CA ASN A 247 -22.73 -4.05 17.52
C ASN A 247 -22.12 -3.54 18.84
N LYS A 248 -22.96 -3.29 19.88
CA LYS A 248 -22.44 -2.82 21.18
C LYS A 248 -21.45 -3.77 21.78
N GLU A 249 -21.83 -5.04 21.81
CA GLU A 249 -21.16 -6.05 22.61
C GLU A 249 -19.76 -6.26 22.04
N TRP A 250 -19.65 -6.25 20.71
CA TRP A 250 -18.38 -6.25 20.03
C TRP A 250 -17.54 -5.00 20.37
N ILE A 251 -18.11 -3.79 20.32
CA ILE A 251 -17.38 -2.55 20.68
C ILE A 251 -16.93 -2.57 22.14
N ASP A 252 -17.83 -2.92 23.05
CA ASP A 252 -17.55 -3.00 24.48
C ASP A 252 -16.38 -3.94 24.73
N THR A 253 -16.41 -5.12 24.11
CA THR A 253 -15.43 -6.18 24.33
C THR A 253 -14.10 -5.90 23.66
N ASN A 254 -14.10 -5.37 22.44
CA ASN A 254 -12.92 -5.31 21.58
C ASN A 254 -12.32 -3.90 21.43
N VAL A 255 -13.01 -2.86 21.91
CA VAL A 255 -12.56 -1.46 21.72
C VAL A 255 -12.57 -0.68 23.02
N ILE A 256 -13.60 -0.81 23.87
CA ILE A 256 -13.75 0.07 25.03
C ILE A 256 -13.19 -0.57 26.30
N ASN A 257 -13.69 -1.74 26.69
CA ASN A 257 -13.40 -2.30 28.00
C ASN A 257 -12.01 -2.93 28.01
N ASN A 258 -11.16 -2.48 28.92
CA ASN A 258 -9.79 -2.98 29.12
C ASN A 258 -8.82 -2.69 27.96
N HIS A 259 -9.12 -1.73 27.08
CA HIS A 259 -8.27 -1.36 25.93
C HIS A 259 -7.61 0.02 26.06
N GLY A 260 -7.41 0.44 27.31
CA GLY A 260 -6.62 1.64 27.63
C GLY A 260 -7.36 2.96 27.39
N ALA A 261 -6.60 4.05 27.53
CA ALA A 261 -7.10 5.41 27.49
C ALA A 261 -7.81 5.76 26.17
N LEU A 262 -7.23 5.32 25.05
CA LEU A 262 -7.78 5.59 23.71
C LEU A 262 -9.18 4.99 23.52
N GLY A 263 -9.40 3.76 23.99
CA GLY A 263 -10.72 3.09 23.92
C GLY A 263 -11.84 3.87 24.58
N THR A 264 -11.55 4.62 25.66
CA THR A 264 -12.54 5.45 26.37
C THR A 264 -13.06 6.63 25.55
N LYS A 265 -12.37 6.99 24.46
CA LYS A 265 -12.77 8.06 23.54
C LYS A 265 -13.57 7.57 22.35
N TYR A 266 -13.87 6.28 22.26
CA TYR A 266 -14.75 5.72 21.25
C TYR A 266 -16.23 5.89 21.68
N PRO A 267 -17.00 6.83 21.11
CA PRO A 267 -18.39 7.04 21.53
C PRO A 267 -19.31 5.99 20.94
N TYR A 268 -20.49 5.79 21.53
CA TYR A 268 -21.58 5.10 20.85
C TYR A 268 -22.31 6.06 19.90
N ALA A 269 -22.81 5.52 18.78
CA ALA A 269 -23.72 6.26 17.91
C ALA A 269 -25.10 6.48 18.57
N THR A 270 -25.79 7.56 18.18
CA THR A 270 -27.04 8.05 18.79
C THR A 270 -28.30 7.29 18.38
N ASN A 271 -28.21 6.38 17.40
CA ASN A 271 -29.29 5.51 16.97
C ASN A 271 -29.04 4.06 17.44
N ALA A 272 -29.98 3.14 17.21
CA ALA A 272 -29.89 1.75 17.66
C ALA A 272 -28.64 0.97 17.13
N ARG A 273 -27.93 1.54 16.14
CA ARG A 273 -26.66 1.04 15.62
C ARG A 273 -25.53 1.67 16.44
N LYS A 274 -24.70 0.85 17.05
CA LYS A 274 -23.74 1.30 18.07
C LYS A 274 -22.34 1.54 17.48
N PHE A 275 -22.11 1.01 16.27
CA PHE A 275 -20.97 1.21 15.40
C PHE A 275 -21.43 1.96 14.15
N LYS A 276 -20.69 2.99 13.71
CA LYS A 276 -20.96 3.69 12.45
C LYS A 276 -19.67 3.85 11.65
N GLU A 277 -18.69 4.61 12.15
CA GLU A 277 -17.40 4.81 11.45
C GLU A 277 -17.55 5.09 9.94
N GLY A 278 -18.55 5.90 9.57
CA GLY A 278 -18.92 6.12 8.17
C GLY A 278 -17.75 6.61 7.32
N ASP A 279 -16.77 7.25 7.95
CA ASP A 279 -15.65 7.92 7.30
C ASP A 279 -14.40 7.06 7.16
N THR A 280 -14.26 6.01 7.97
CA THR A 280 -13.13 5.08 7.97
C THR A 280 -12.80 4.49 6.59
N PRO A 281 -13.78 4.15 5.72
CA PRO A 281 -13.48 3.68 4.37
C PRO A 281 -12.53 4.58 3.56
N SER A 282 -12.55 5.90 3.79
CA SER A 282 -11.66 6.84 3.11
C SER A 282 -10.18 6.64 3.44
N MET A 283 -9.84 6.36 4.71
CA MET A 283 -8.45 6.05 5.09
C MET A 283 -8.08 4.62 4.71
N PHE A 284 -9.01 3.67 4.78
CA PHE A 284 -8.79 2.30 4.32
C PHE A 284 -8.52 2.21 2.82
N TYR A 285 -9.11 3.10 2.03
CA TYR A 285 -8.79 3.21 0.62
C TYR A 285 -7.29 3.48 0.41
N PHE A 286 -6.74 4.50 1.06
CA PHE A 286 -5.31 4.83 0.98
C PHE A 286 -4.39 3.83 1.70
N LEU A 287 -4.91 3.09 2.67
CA LEU A 287 -4.18 2.01 3.34
C LEU A 287 -3.94 0.80 2.42
N SER A 288 -4.70 0.67 1.32
CA SER A 288 -4.83 -0.59 0.58
C SER A 288 -3.52 -1.11 -0.02
N ASP A 289 -2.62 -0.22 -0.44
CA ASP A 289 -1.27 -0.58 -0.91
C ASP A 289 -0.41 -1.14 0.22
N VAL A 290 -0.49 -0.56 1.42
CA VAL A 290 0.30 -0.96 2.61
C VAL A 290 -0.07 -2.38 3.06
N ILE A 291 -1.36 -2.73 3.01
CA ILE A 291 -1.85 -4.06 3.38
C ILE A 291 -1.77 -5.07 2.22
N GLY A 292 -1.29 -4.66 1.05
CA GLY A 292 -1.10 -5.51 -0.14
C GLY A 292 -2.39 -5.96 -0.83
N LEU A 293 -3.53 -5.36 -0.47
CA LEU A 293 -4.85 -5.76 -0.98
C LEU A 293 -5.23 -5.06 -2.28
N SER A 294 -4.83 -3.81 -2.49
CA SER A 294 -5.22 -3.00 -3.64
C SER A 294 -4.20 -1.92 -3.95
N ASN A 295 -4.52 -1.05 -4.92
CA ASN A 295 -3.71 0.11 -5.26
C ASN A 295 -4.58 1.38 -5.37
N ALA A 296 -4.19 2.44 -4.68
CA ALA A 296 -4.96 3.68 -4.57
C ALA A 296 -4.98 4.53 -5.86
N ASP A 297 -4.15 4.24 -6.86
CA ASP A 297 -4.30 4.82 -8.21
C ASP A 297 -5.31 4.03 -9.07
N HIS A 298 -5.82 2.89 -8.57
CA HIS A 298 -6.79 2.05 -9.24
C HIS A 298 -8.09 1.86 -8.42
N PRO A 299 -9.00 2.85 -8.37
CA PRO A 299 -10.25 2.76 -7.62
C PRO A 299 -11.14 1.56 -7.97
N ASN A 300 -11.02 1.04 -9.19
CA ASN A 300 -11.75 -0.14 -9.66
C ASN A 300 -11.23 -1.48 -9.11
N TRP A 301 -10.11 -1.49 -8.40
CA TRP A 301 -9.52 -2.72 -7.87
C TRP A 301 -10.19 -3.22 -6.60
N GLY A 302 -10.79 -2.32 -5.82
CA GLY A 302 -11.49 -2.69 -4.58
C GLY A 302 -10.55 -3.00 -3.43
N GLY A 303 -10.98 -2.73 -2.21
CA GLY A 303 -10.23 -3.01 -0.98
C GLY A 303 -11.09 -2.70 0.24
N TRP A 304 -10.47 -2.58 1.42
CA TRP A 304 -11.21 -2.25 2.66
C TRP A 304 -11.97 -0.93 2.56
N GLY A 305 -11.50 0.00 1.74
CA GLY A 305 -12.18 1.28 1.50
C GLY A 305 -13.38 1.20 0.56
N GLY A 306 -13.55 0.12 -0.20
CA GLY A 306 -14.56 -0.02 -1.25
C GLY A 306 -13.97 -0.17 -2.65
N ARG A 307 -14.85 -0.27 -3.65
CA ARG A 307 -14.52 -0.36 -5.09
C ARG A 307 -15.35 0.66 -5.85
N TYR A 308 -14.76 1.28 -6.87
CA TYR A 308 -15.36 2.41 -7.59
C TYR A 308 -15.29 2.23 -9.11
N ALA A 309 -16.34 2.68 -9.79
CA ALA A 309 -16.35 2.78 -11.24
C ALA A 309 -16.07 4.22 -11.67
N LYS A 310 -15.44 4.37 -12.84
CA LYS A 310 -15.16 5.68 -13.40
C LYS A 310 -16.47 6.35 -13.80
N LEU A 311 -16.72 7.55 -13.28
CA LEU A 311 -17.92 8.32 -13.57
C LEU A 311 -17.69 9.26 -14.75
N SER A 312 -16.70 10.14 -14.64
CA SER A 312 -16.33 11.12 -15.66
C SER A 312 -14.93 11.69 -15.36
N GLY A 313 -14.15 12.02 -16.40
CA GLY A 313 -12.82 12.63 -16.21
C GLY A 313 -11.93 11.83 -15.25
N ASN A 314 -11.49 12.45 -14.16
CA ASN A 314 -10.73 11.81 -13.08
C ASN A 314 -11.57 11.52 -11.82
N VAL A 315 -12.90 11.48 -11.96
CA VAL A 315 -13.87 11.24 -10.88
C VAL A 315 -14.39 9.80 -10.94
N TRP A 316 -14.42 9.16 -9.77
CA TRP A 316 -14.87 7.80 -9.55
C TRP A 316 -16.00 7.79 -8.51
N ALA A 317 -16.96 6.88 -8.68
CA ALA A 317 -18.14 6.76 -7.84
C ALA A 317 -18.44 5.30 -7.47
N ASP A 318 -19.33 5.09 -6.51
CA ASP A 318 -19.62 3.76 -5.97
C ASP A 318 -20.01 2.76 -7.08
N THR A 319 -19.53 1.53 -6.98
CA THR A 319 -19.98 0.38 -7.80
C THR A 319 -20.31 -0.81 -6.90
N GLN A 320 -20.77 -1.92 -7.48
CA GLN A 320 -21.37 -3.03 -6.74
C GLN A 320 -20.51 -4.29 -6.81
N ASP A 321 -20.41 -4.99 -5.68
CA ASP A 321 -19.85 -6.34 -5.64
C ASP A 321 -20.95 -7.36 -5.38
N THR A 322 -20.71 -8.61 -5.76
CA THR A 322 -21.59 -9.75 -5.47
C THR A 322 -20.91 -10.70 -4.50
N VAL A 323 -21.45 -10.82 -3.30
CA VAL A 323 -20.90 -11.71 -2.26
C VAL A 323 -22.04 -12.55 -1.67
N GLY A 324 -21.89 -13.86 -1.71
CA GLY A 324 -22.92 -14.80 -1.23
C GLY A 324 -24.28 -14.66 -1.94
N GLY A 325 -24.29 -14.24 -3.20
CA GLY A 325 -25.51 -13.97 -3.97
C GLY A 325 -26.15 -12.60 -3.71
N VAL A 326 -25.57 -11.78 -2.83
CA VAL A 326 -26.03 -10.41 -2.57
C VAL A 326 -25.20 -9.44 -3.41
N THR A 327 -25.85 -8.71 -4.31
CA THR A 327 -25.23 -7.67 -5.14
C THR A 327 -25.65 -6.28 -4.66
N ASN A 328 -24.73 -5.50 -4.10
CA ASN A 328 -24.97 -4.09 -3.75
C ASN A 328 -23.64 -3.33 -3.58
N TYR A 329 -23.72 -2.01 -3.39
CA TYR A 329 -22.52 -1.17 -3.23
C TYR A 329 -21.84 -1.37 -1.87
N LEU A 330 -22.62 -1.63 -0.81
CA LEU A 330 -22.08 -1.88 0.53
C LEU A 330 -21.16 -3.12 0.54
N ALA A 331 -21.42 -4.10 -0.34
CA ALA A 331 -20.65 -5.34 -0.45
C ALA A 331 -19.19 -5.09 -0.82
N THR A 332 -18.89 -3.96 -1.46
CA THR A 332 -17.50 -3.57 -1.73
C THR A 332 -16.69 -3.31 -0.46
N VAL A 333 -17.36 -3.01 0.68
CA VAL A 333 -16.76 -2.75 1.98
C VAL A 333 -17.03 -3.88 2.98
N TRP A 334 -18.29 -4.27 3.22
CA TRP A 334 -18.61 -5.23 4.29
C TRP A 334 -18.04 -6.63 4.07
N ARG A 335 -17.70 -6.98 2.82
CA ARG A 335 -17.05 -8.26 2.51
C ARG A 335 -15.72 -8.45 3.25
N TRP A 336 -15.07 -7.35 3.60
CA TRP A 336 -13.78 -7.34 4.31
C TRP A 336 -13.94 -7.13 5.82
N ARG A 337 -15.17 -6.96 6.32
CA ARG A 337 -15.43 -6.61 7.73
C ARG A 337 -14.81 -7.55 8.75
N PRO A 338 -14.91 -8.87 8.61
CA PRO A 338 -14.26 -9.77 9.56
C PRO A 338 -12.76 -9.48 9.72
N ASP A 339 -12.09 -9.10 8.64
CA ASP A 339 -10.66 -8.88 8.62
C ASP A 339 -10.29 -7.55 9.28
N TYR A 340 -10.91 -6.43 8.87
CA TYR A 340 -10.58 -5.13 9.47
C TYR A 340 -11.14 -4.94 10.89
N GLN A 341 -12.15 -5.71 11.31
CA GLN A 341 -12.61 -5.71 12.70
C GLN A 341 -11.64 -6.46 13.60
N ASN A 342 -11.15 -7.63 13.17
CA ASN A 342 -10.12 -8.35 13.92
C ASN A 342 -8.83 -7.53 14.01
N ASP A 343 -8.43 -6.88 12.92
CA ASP A 343 -7.27 -6.00 12.89
C ASP A 343 -7.39 -4.85 13.90
N PHE A 344 -8.57 -4.22 13.96
CA PHE A 344 -8.81 -3.17 14.94
C PHE A 344 -8.83 -3.68 16.38
N ALA A 345 -9.47 -4.83 16.64
CA ALA A 345 -9.46 -5.46 17.96
C ALA A 345 -8.03 -5.79 18.43
N ALA A 346 -7.18 -6.33 17.55
CA ALA A 346 -5.76 -6.57 17.88
C ALA A 346 -5.00 -5.27 18.15
N ARG A 347 -5.23 -4.20 17.37
CA ARG A 347 -4.58 -2.90 17.62
C ARG A 347 -5.09 -2.21 18.88
N MET A 348 -6.31 -2.47 19.31
CA MET A 348 -6.81 -2.04 20.63
C MET A 348 -6.14 -2.84 21.76
N ASP A 349 -5.90 -4.13 21.57
CA ASP A 349 -5.06 -4.92 22.47
C ASP A 349 -3.64 -4.35 22.58
N TRP A 350 -3.04 -3.90 21.47
CA TRP A 350 -1.72 -3.26 21.46
C TRP A 350 -1.64 -1.99 22.31
N CYS A 351 -2.77 -1.36 22.63
CA CYS A 351 -2.79 -0.18 23.50
C CYS A 351 -2.46 -0.51 24.97
N VAL A 352 -2.53 -1.79 25.37
CA VAL A 352 -2.40 -2.20 26.78
C VAL A 352 -1.53 -3.44 27.00
N LYS A 353 -1.39 -4.31 26.00
CA LYS A 353 -0.64 -5.56 26.10
C LYS A 353 0.83 -5.36 25.71
N SER A 354 1.67 -6.30 26.12
CA SER A 354 3.03 -6.43 25.55
C SER A 354 2.98 -7.19 24.22
N TYR A 355 4.07 -7.12 23.43
CA TYR A 355 4.20 -7.84 22.16
C TYR A 355 3.76 -9.31 22.28
N ALA A 356 4.32 -10.06 23.24
CA ALA A 356 4.05 -11.49 23.41
C ALA A 356 2.61 -11.85 23.84
N GLN A 357 1.78 -10.86 24.17
CA GLN A 357 0.41 -11.06 24.66
C GLN A 357 -0.65 -10.60 23.64
N ALA A 358 -0.24 -10.05 22.50
CA ALA A 358 -1.14 -9.65 21.43
C ALA A 358 -0.70 -10.28 20.10
N ASN A 359 -1.65 -10.42 19.19
CA ASN A 359 -1.40 -10.97 17.87
C ASN A 359 -0.97 -9.89 16.87
N HIS A 360 -0.23 -10.27 15.83
CA HIS A 360 0.22 -9.40 14.73
C HIS A 360 -0.06 -10.05 13.37
N ASN A 361 -0.28 -9.22 12.35
CA ASN A 361 -0.65 -9.72 11.04
C ASN A 361 0.44 -10.63 10.44
N PRO A 362 0.05 -11.73 9.77
CA PRO A 362 0.99 -12.51 9.00
C PRO A 362 1.51 -11.71 7.79
N VAL A 363 2.73 -12.01 7.38
CA VAL A 363 3.37 -11.41 6.20
C VAL A 363 3.06 -12.28 4.99
N ALA A 364 2.11 -11.85 4.16
CA ALA A 364 1.77 -12.51 2.91
C ALA A 364 2.83 -12.21 1.83
N VAL A 365 3.32 -13.26 1.17
CA VAL A 365 4.30 -13.17 0.08
C VAL A 365 3.79 -13.98 -1.09
N VAL A 366 3.96 -13.47 -2.32
CA VAL A 366 3.78 -14.24 -3.55
C VAL A 366 5.11 -14.25 -4.30
N LYS A 367 5.64 -15.42 -4.63
CA LYS A 367 6.88 -15.50 -5.41
C LYS A 367 6.64 -15.03 -6.85
N GLY A 368 7.60 -14.26 -7.35
CA GLY A 368 7.59 -13.69 -8.71
C GLY A 368 6.77 -12.40 -8.80
N ALA A 369 6.69 -11.84 -10.00
CA ALA A 369 6.00 -10.57 -10.23
C ALA A 369 4.51 -10.64 -9.83
N LEU A 370 4.03 -9.58 -9.17
CA LEU A 370 2.61 -9.41 -8.84
C LEU A 370 1.78 -8.98 -10.05
N THR A 371 2.39 -8.30 -11.02
CA THR A 371 1.77 -8.01 -12.32
C THR A 371 2.41 -8.88 -13.38
N ARG A 372 1.60 -9.64 -14.11
CA ARG A 372 2.06 -10.62 -15.10
C ARG A 372 1.31 -10.42 -16.40
N THR A 373 2.00 -10.60 -17.52
CA THR A 373 1.35 -10.60 -18.83
C THR A 373 1.52 -11.96 -19.48
N VAL A 374 0.43 -12.58 -19.91
CA VAL A 374 0.39 -13.97 -20.40
C VAL A 374 -0.39 -14.07 -21.70
N GLY A 375 -0.08 -15.07 -22.52
CA GLY A 375 -0.93 -15.47 -23.64
C GLY A 375 -2.11 -16.34 -23.18
N PRO A 376 -3.09 -16.58 -24.06
CA PRO A 376 -4.22 -17.47 -23.80
C PRO A 376 -3.79 -18.89 -23.38
N ASN A 377 -4.61 -19.56 -22.57
CA ASN A 377 -4.40 -20.96 -22.16
C ASN A 377 -3.07 -21.21 -21.39
N THR A 378 -2.43 -20.16 -20.90
CA THR A 378 -1.20 -20.26 -20.10
C THR A 378 -1.53 -20.68 -18.68
N GLN A 379 -0.81 -21.66 -18.14
CA GLN A 379 -0.93 -22.03 -16.73
C GLN A 379 -0.18 -21.02 -15.87
N VAL A 380 -0.90 -20.26 -15.05
CA VAL A 380 -0.34 -19.27 -14.12
C VAL A 380 -0.15 -19.92 -12.75
N LYS A 381 1.09 -19.96 -12.28
CA LYS A 381 1.45 -20.56 -10.97
C LYS A 381 1.49 -19.51 -9.87
N LEU A 382 0.91 -19.84 -8.72
CA LEU A 382 0.81 -18.99 -7.55
C LEU A 382 1.52 -19.69 -6.38
N ASP A 383 2.48 -19.01 -5.76
CA ASP A 383 3.30 -19.61 -4.69
C ASP A 383 3.45 -18.62 -3.53
N ALA A 384 2.80 -18.95 -2.42
CA ALA A 384 2.83 -18.21 -1.16
C ALA A 384 3.64 -18.88 -0.06
N THR A 385 4.47 -19.89 -0.40
CA THR A 385 5.26 -20.67 0.58
C THR A 385 6.28 -19.85 1.36
N ALA A 386 6.60 -18.64 0.91
CA ALA A 386 7.47 -17.69 1.61
C ALA A 386 6.71 -16.80 2.62
N SER A 387 5.40 -16.96 2.77
CA SER A 387 4.62 -16.23 3.77
C SER A 387 5.00 -16.68 5.18
N THR A 388 4.97 -15.76 6.14
CA THR A 388 5.41 -16.01 7.52
C THR A 388 4.46 -15.36 8.52
N ASP A 389 4.54 -15.80 9.77
CA ASP A 389 3.84 -15.20 10.90
C ASP A 389 4.86 -14.72 11.94
N PRO A 390 4.84 -13.45 12.37
CA PRO A 390 5.83 -12.92 13.28
C PRO A 390 5.68 -13.46 14.72
N ASP A 391 4.52 -14.02 15.07
CA ASP A 391 4.24 -14.62 16.38
C ASP A 391 4.41 -16.15 16.38
N GLY A 392 4.72 -16.74 15.22
CA GLY A 392 4.88 -18.18 15.03
C GLY A 392 3.55 -18.94 14.94
N ASN A 393 2.44 -18.23 14.67
CA ASN A 393 1.14 -18.85 14.45
C ASN A 393 1.12 -19.73 13.18
N THR A 394 0.16 -20.65 13.13
CA THR A 394 -0.08 -21.47 11.93
C THR A 394 -0.83 -20.67 10.88
N LEU A 395 -0.37 -20.74 9.63
CA LEU A 395 -0.97 -20.04 8.50
C LEU A 395 -1.95 -20.91 7.73
N SER A 396 -3.05 -20.29 7.31
CA SER A 396 -3.99 -20.78 6.30
C SER A 396 -3.99 -19.85 5.08
N TYR A 397 -4.28 -20.41 3.91
CA TYR A 397 -4.17 -19.73 2.63
C TYR A 397 -5.51 -19.73 1.91
N GLU A 398 -5.79 -18.64 1.20
CA GLU A 398 -6.95 -18.53 0.34
C GLU A 398 -6.57 -17.72 -0.92
N TRP A 399 -6.71 -18.34 -2.10
CA TRP A 399 -6.57 -17.70 -3.40
C TRP A 399 -7.96 -17.43 -3.98
N MET A 400 -8.32 -16.15 -4.07
CA MET A 400 -9.65 -15.71 -4.50
C MET A 400 -9.56 -15.05 -5.87
N TYR A 401 -10.41 -15.48 -6.81
CA TYR A 401 -10.64 -14.71 -8.02
C TYR A 401 -11.55 -13.52 -7.72
N TYR A 402 -11.01 -12.30 -7.75
CA TYR A 402 -11.80 -11.08 -7.53
C TYR A 402 -12.39 -10.58 -8.85
N LYS A 403 -13.47 -11.25 -9.24
CA LYS A 403 -14.16 -11.08 -10.53
C LYS A 403 -14.50 -9.63 -10.88
N GLU A 404 -14.95 -8.84 -9.92
CA GLU A 404 -15.42 -7.47 -10.15
C GLU A 404 -14.29 -6.44 -10.33
N ALA A 405 -13.05 -6.79 -9.97
CA ALA A 405 -11.88 -5.90 -10.11
C ALA A 405 -11.28 -5.93 -11.53
N GLY A 406 -11.43 -7.06 -12.22
CA GLY A 406 -10.98 -7.27 -13.60
C GLY A 406 -12.07 -6.97 -14.64
N ASN A 407 -11.77 -7.28 -15.90
CA ASN A 407 -12.74 -7.18 -17.00
C ASN A 407 -13.17 -8.55 -17.55
N TYR A 408 -12.76 -9.64 -16.91
CA TYR A 408 -13.19 -11.00 -17.27
C TYR A 408 -14.46 -11.41 -16.52
N ALA A 409 -15.61 -11.45 -17.20
CA ALA A 409 -16.88 -11.70 -16.53
C ALA A 409 -17.13 -13.18 -16.15
N SER A 410 -16.40 -14.14 -16.74
CA SER A 410 -16.63 -15.56 -16.47
C SER A 410 -15.89 -16.01 -15.21
N ASN A 411 -16.36 -17.10 -14.60
CA ASN A 411 -15.70 -17.68 -13.44
C ASN A 411 -14.38 -18.34 -13.83
N ILE A 412 -13.40 -18.30 -12.91
CA ILE A 412 -12.12 -18.99 -13.03
C ILE A 412 -12.03 -19.99 -11.89
N SER A 413 -11.73 -21.23 -12.22
CA SER A 413 -11.39 -22.26 -11.23
C SER A 413 -9.92 -22.15 -10.89
N ILE A 414 -9.62 -21.95 -9.60
CA ILE A 414 -8.25 -21.96 -9.08
C ILE A 414 -8.02 -23.33 -8.44
N ASN A 415 -7.04 -24.07 -8.94
CA ASN A 415 -6.64 -25.36 -8.40
C ASN A 415 -5.90 -25.15 -7.07
N ASN A 416 -6.20 -25.97 -6.06
CA ASN A 416 -5.59 -25.89 -4.72
C ASN A 416 -5.71 -24.49 -4.08
N ASN A 417 -6.85 -23.83 -4.25
CA ASN A 417 -7.06 -22.45 -3.79
C ASN A 417 -6.99 -22.25 -2.26
N THR A 418 -6.89 -23.30 -1.46
CA THR A 418 -6.67 -23.24 0.00
C THR A 418 -5.26 -23.67 0.44
N ALA A 419 -4.37 -23.95 -0.51
CA ALA A 419 -2.99 -24.33 -0.24
C ALA A 419 -2.02 -23.15 -0.47
N ALA A 420 -0.80 -23.27 0.07
CA ALA A 420 0.25 -22.28 -0.14
C ALA A 420 0.63 -22.14 -1.63
N THR A 421 0.49 -23.21 -2.43
CA THR A 421 0.70 -23.19 -3.88
C THR A 421 -0.60 -23.51 -4.60
N ALA A 422 -0.95 -22.68 -5.58
CA ALA A 422 -2.14 -22.81 -6.41
C ALA A 422 -1.80 -22.53 -7.88
N ASP A 423 -2.73 -22.84 -8.78
CA ASP A 423 -2.61 -22.47 -10.18
C ASP A 423 -3.98 -22.28 -10.83
N PHE A 424 -4.01 -21.54 -11.93
CA PHE A 424 -5.17 -21.49 -12.82
C PHE A 424 -4.71 -21.34 -14.27
N THR A 425 -5.58 -21.70 -15.20
CA THR A 425 -5.30 -21.50 -16.63
C THR A 425 -5.90 -20.19 -17.08
N ALA A 426 -5.06 -19.29 -17.62
CA ALA A 426 -5.51 -18.06 -18.23
C ALA A 426 -6.52 -18.37 -19.36
N PRO A 427 -7.70 -17.73 -19.38
CA PRO A 427 -8.74 -18.05 -20.35
C PRO A 427 -8.34 -17.68 -21.77
N SER A 428 -8.97 -18.33 -22.74
CA SER A 428 -8.95 -17.84 -24.11
C SER A 428 -9.81 -16.58 -24.22
N VAL A 429 -9.23 -15.51 -24.75
CA VAL A 429 -9.85 -14.19 -24.88
C VAL A 429 -9.61 -13.64 -26.29
N SER A 430 -10.49 -12.75 -26.75
CA SER A 430 -10.35 -12.07 -28.04
C SER A 430 -9.86 -10.62 -27.92
N VAL A 431 -9.80 -10.10 -26.70
CA VAL A 431 -9.32 -8.75 -26.37
C VAL A 431 -8.44 -8.81 -25.11
N PRO A 432 -7.50 -7.87 -24.93
CA PRO A 432 -6.71 -7.75 -23.71
C PRO A 432 -7.60 -7.77 -22.46
N THR A 433 -7.33 -8.71 -21.57
CA THR A 433 -8.19 -9.03 -20.43
C THR A 433 -7.38 -9.03 -19.15
N GLN A 434 -7.86 -8.37 -18.10
CA GLN A 434 -7.22 -8.32 -16.80
C GLN A 434 -7.99 -9.17 -15.78
N ILE A 435 -7.26 -10.05 -15.10
CA ILE A 435 -7.74 -10.96 -14.07
C ILE A 435 -7.05 -10.63 -12.76
N HIS A 436 -7.80 -10.60 -11.66
CA HIS A 436 -7.29 -10.27 -10.33
C HIS A 436 -7.41 -11.48 -9.41
N ILE A 437 -6.29 -11.97 -8.91
CA ILE A 437 -6.24 -13.01 -7.88
C ILE A 437 -5.77 -12.38 -6.57
N ILE A 438 -6.52 -12.57 -5.49
CA ILE A 438 -6.14 -12.13 -4.15
C ILE A 438 -5.65 -13.33 -3.35
N LEU A 439 -4.41 -13.27 -2.88
CA LEU A 439 -3.94 -14.08 -1.78
C LEU A 439 -4.40 -13.45 -0.47
N ARG A 440 -5.07 -14.23 0.37
CA ARG A 440 -5.34 -13.92 1.77
C ARG A 440 -4.67 -14.98 2.63
N VAL A 441 -3.67 -14.58 3.39
CA VAL A 441 -2.98 -15.41 4.37
C VAL A 441 -3.55 -15.07 5.73
N LYS A 442 -4.07 -16.06 6.44
CA LYS A 442 -4.72 -15.89 7.73
C LYS A 442 -4.03 -16.75 8.78
N ASP A 443 -3.67 -16.14 9.90
CA ASP A 443 -3.09 -16.85 11.04
C ASP A 443 -4.15 -17.63 11.85
N ASN A 444 -3.74 -18.25 12.95
CA ASN A 444 -4.66 -18.80 13.96
C ASN A 444 -4.52 -18.12 15.34
N GLY A 445 -4.06 -16.87 15.36
CA GLY A 445 -3.93 -16.07 16.57
C GLY A 445 -5.29 -15.56 17.10
N SER A 446 -5.26 -14.73 18.15
CA SER A 446 -6.46 -14.22 18.81
C SER A 446 -6.40 -12.69 19.00
N PRO A 447 -7.27 -11.90 18.32
CA PRO A 447 -8.12 -12.34 17.20
C PRO A 447 -7.26 -12.78 16.01
N SER A 448 -7.83 -13.58 15.10
CA SER A 448 -7.06 -14.04 13.94
C SER A 448 -6.92 -12.93 12.91
N LEU A 449 -5.69 -12.68 12.45
CA LEU A 449 -5.32 -11.60 11.55
C LEU A 449 -4.97 -12.10 10.17
N VAL A 450 -4.92 -11.15 9.23
CA VAL A 450 -4.70 -11.43 7.81
C VAL A 450 -3.63 -10.53 7.21
N GLY A 451 -2.93 -11.08 6.23
CA GLY A 451 -2.09 -10.37 5.29
C GLY A 451 -2.55 -10.67 3.86
N TYR A 452 -2.40 -9.71 2.95
CA TYR A 452 -2.81 -9.88 1.56
C TYR A 452 -1.68 -9.65 0.56
N LYS A 453 -1.83 -10.28 -0.60
CA LYS A 453 -1.15 -9.86 -1.84
C LYS A 453 -2.13 -9.98 -3.00
N ARG A 454 -2.09 -9.02 -3.93
CA ARG A 454 -2.83 -9.07 -5.18
C ARG A 454 -1.92 -9.45 -6.33
N VAL A 455 -2.35 -10.41 -7.14
CA VAL A 455 -1.73 -10.77 -8.42
C VAL A 455 -2.64 -10.31 -9.54
N VAL A 456 -2.13 -9.44 -10.42
CA VAL A 456 -2.82 -8.93 -11.60
C VAL A 456 -2.27 -9.64 -12.82
N VAL A 457 -3.13 -10.35 -13.55
CA VAL A 457 -2.77 -11.12 -14.74
C VAL A 457 -3.43 -10.47 -15.95
N ASN A 458 -2.61 -9.89 -16.82
CA ASN A 458 -3.02 -9.36 -18.12
C ASN A 458 -2.90 -10.47 -19.17
N VAL A 459 -4.02 -10.96 -19.67
CA VAL A 459 -4.08 -11.91 -20.77
C VAL A 459 -4.12 -11.12 -22.09
N ASP A 460 -3.07 -11.25 -22.89
CA ASP A 460 -2.97 -10.62 -24.19
C ASP A 460 -3.20 -11.67 -25.29
N PRO A 461 -4.29 -11.56 -26.08
CA PRO A 461 -4.61 -12.52 -27.13
C PRO A 461 -3.61 -12.51 -28.30
N SER A 462 -2.76 -11.50 -28.42
CA SER A 462 -1.71 -11.44 -29.45
C SER A 462 -0.49 -12.31 -29.12
N LEU A 463 -0.35 -12.74 -27.86
CA LEU A 463 0.77 -13.56 -27.41
C LEU A 463 0.50 -15.06 -27.65
N PRO A 464 1.54 -15.87 -27.90
CA PRO A 464 1.38 -17.32 -28.08
C PRO A 464 0.74 -17.99 -26.87
N ALA A 465 -0.02 -19.06 -27.11
CA ALA A 465 -0.56 -19.85 -26.02
C ALA A 465 0.57 -20.47 -25.17
N GLY A 466 0.45 -20.40 -23.84
CA GLY A 466 1.51 -20.82 -22.93
C GLY A 466 2.62 -19.79 -22.70
N TYR A 467 2.55 -18.62 -23.33
CA TYR A 467 3.48 -17.52 -23.04
C TYR A 467 3.18 -16.89 -21.68
N GLU A 468 4.20 -16.75 -20.84
CA GLU A 468 4.15 -15.91 -19.63
C GLU A 468 5.37 -14.99 -19.65
N SER A 469 5.14 -13.70 -19.89
CA SER A 469 6.06 -12.69 -19.39
C SER A 469 5.80 -12.57 -17.90
N ALA A 470 6.57 -13.33 -17.12
CA ALA A 470 6.94 -12.82 -15.82
C ALA A 470 7.62 -11.48 -16.09
N GLY A 471 7.13 -10.38 -15.50
CA GLY A 471 7.97 -9.17 -15.38
C GLY A 471 9.35 -9.66 -14.94
N SER A 472 10.34 -9.45 -15.82
CA SER A 472 11.61 -10.20 -15.91
C SER A 472 12.01 -10.97 -14.63
N ASN A 473 11.83 -12.29 -14.61
CA ASN A 473 12.45 -13.19 -13.61
C ASN A 473 13.97 -13.36 -13.84
N LEU A 474 14.54 -12.57 -14.75
CA LEU A 474 15.97 -12.43 -14.95
C LEU A 474 16.49 -11.35 -14.00
N TYR A 475 17.51 -11.71 -13.23
CA TYR A 475 18.24 -10.76 -12.41
C TYR A 475 19.73 -10.82 -12.76
N VAL A 476 20.41 -9.68 -12.66
CA VAL A 476 21.88 -9.63 -12.56
C VAL A 476 22.21 -9.23 -11.14
N GLN A 477 23.10 -9.98 -10.49
CA GLN A 477 23.64 -9.67 -9.18
C GLN A 477 25.17 -9.71 -9.21
N ASP A 478 25.81 -9.28 -8.13
CA ASP A 478 27.27 -9.34 -7.94
C ASP A 478 28.08 -8.65 -9.05
N VAL A 479 27.50 -7.62 -9.67
CA VAL A 479 28.14 -6.86 -10.74
C VAL A 479 29.35 -6.11 -10.17
N ASN A 480 30.52 -6.42 -10.68
CA ASN A 480 31.77 -5.73 -10.38
C ASN A 480 32.38 -5.20 -11.67
N ALA A 481 32.80 -3.94 -11.65
CA ALA A 481 33.48 -3.30 -12.76
C ALA A 481 34.85 -2.80 -12.28
N GLN A 482 35.93 -3.28 -12.89
CA GLN A 482 37.29 -2.92 -12.52
C GLN A 482 38.05 -2.33 -13.70
N TRP A 483 38.65 -1.16 -13.47
CA TRP A 483 39.52 -0.49 -14.43
C TRP A 483 40.98 -0.95 -14.25
N ASN A 484 41.64 -1.27 -15.36
CA ASN A 484 43.08 -1.46 -15.42
C ASN A 484 43.64 -0.69 -16.62
N GLY A 485 44.19 0.51 -16.36
CA GLY A 485 44.59 1.42 -17.42
C GLY A 485 43.40 1.83 -18.30
N SER A 486 43.53 1.70 -19.61
CA SER A 486 42.44 1.97 -20.57
C SER A 486 41.43 0.82 -20.70
N ASN A 487 41.54 -0.25 -19.91
CA ASN A 487 40.68 -1.42 -20.03
C ASN A 487 39.71 -1.49 -18.85
N ILE A 488 38.48 -1.94 -19.10
CA ILE A 488 37.47 -2.21 -18.06
C ILE A 488 37.03 -3.67 -18.17
N SER A 489 37.11 -4.37 -17.04
CA SER A 489 36.59 -5.73 -16.86
C SER A 489 35.29 -5.65 -16.07
N VAL A 490 34.22 -6.19 -16.64
CA VAL A 490 32.91 -6.29 -15.98
C VAL A 490 32.63 -7.76 -15.73
N SER A 491 32.43 -8.10 -14.47
CA SER A 491 31.97 -9.41 -14.04
C SER A 491 30.61 -9.29 -13.35
N GLY A 492 29.81 -10.35 -13.39
CA GLY A 492 28.54 -10.40 -12.69
C GLY A 492 27.91 -11.77 -12.82
N THR A 493 26.74 -11.93 -12.24
CA THR A 493 26.06 -13.22 -12.14
C THR A 493 24.65 -13.08 -12.67
N VAL A 494 24.23 -13.91 -13.64
CA VAL A 494 22.86 -13.94 -14.18
C VAL A 494 22.13 -15.15 -13.66
N GLY A 495 20.92 -14.97 -13.14
CA GLY A 495 20.05 -16.06 -12.72
C GLY A 495 18.69 -16.05 -13.42
N ASN A 496 18.08 -17.23 -13.49
CA ASN A 496 16.78 -17.47 -14.16
C ASN A 496 15.72 -18.08 -13.21
N ASN A 497 15.90 -17.95 -11.89
CA ASN A 497 14.93 -18.34 -10.86
C ASN A 497 14.28 -19.73 -11.05
N GLY A 498 15.03 -20.73 -11.51
CA GLY A 498 14.51 -22.09 -11.62
C GLY A 498 13.82 -22.45 -12.94
N GLN A 499 13.77 -21.54 -13.93
CA GLN A 499 13.14 -21.81 -15.23
C GLN A 499 13.98 -22.74 -16.12
N SER A 500 13.39 -23.29 -17.20
CA SER A 500 14.12 -24.15 -18.15
C SER A 500 15.36 -23.45 -18.72
N ASP A 501 16.41 -24.24 -19.01
CA ASP A 501 17.63 -23.76 -19.65
C ASP A 501 17.31 -22.82 -20.80
N LYS A 502 17.78 -21.57 -20.70
CA LYS A 502 17.58 -20.54 -21.71
C LYS A 502 18.89 -19.81 -21.94
N THR A 503 19.14 -19.50 -23.21
CA THR A 503 20.29 -18.70 -23.61
C THR A 503 19.91 -17.23 -23.55
N TYR A 504 20.66 -16.45 -22.76
CA TYR A 504 20.46 -15.01 -22.63
C TYR A 504 21.68 -14.25 -23.15
N TRP A 505 21.42 -13.05 -23.66
CA TRP A 505 22.44 -12.15 -24.19
C TRP A 505 22.68 -11.01 -23.22
N THR A 506 23.62 -11.09 -22.29
CA THR A 506 23.93 -9.90 -21.46
C THR A 506 24.62 -8.88 -22.34
N ILE A 507 24.07 -7.68 -22.49
CA ILE A 507 24.66 -6.58 -23.26
C ILE A 507 25.21 -5.53 -22.29
N ILE A 508 26.46 -5.14 -22.49
CA ILE A 508 27.07 -4.00 -21.79
C ILE A 508 27.30 -2.90 -22.81
N ALA A 509 26.80 -1.71 -22.51
CA ALA A 509 26.95 -0.51 -23.32
C ALA A 509 27.77 0.55 -22.56
N LEU A 510 28.77 1.11 -23.24
CA LEU A 510 29.58 2.24 -22.79
C LEU A 510 29.09 3.53 -23.44
N TYR A 511 28.92 4.56 -22.63
CA TYR A 511 28.55 5.89 -23.09
C TYR A 511 29.59 6.91 -22.63
N ASN A 512 29.84 7.89 -23.49
CA ASN A 512 30.70 9.02 -23.14
C ASN A 512 29.97 10.04 -22.23
N ALA A 513 30.70 11.07 -21.79
CA ALA A 513 30.17 12.11 -20.91
C ALA A 513 28.96 12.87 -21.49
N GLU A 514 28.82 12.94 -22.82
CA GLU A 514 27.67 13.56 -23.49
C GLU A 514 26.49 12.60 -23.71
N GLY A 515 26.56 11.37 -23.20
CA GLY A 515 25.49 10.38 -23.34
C GLY A 515 25.44 9.72 -24.72
N LYS A 516 26.51 9.79 -25.51
CA LYS A 516 26.63 9.10 -26.80
C LYS A 516 27.20 7.70 -26.59
N LEU A 517 26.58 6.70 -27.23
CA LEU A 517 27.06 5.31 -27.23
C LEU A 517 28.42 5.21 -27.92
N THR A 518 29.42 4.67 -27.23
CA THR A 518 30.80 4.55 -27.73
C THR A 518 31.34 3.12 -27.75
N GLY A 519 30.66 2.18 -27.08
CA GLY A 519 30.99 0.75 -27.19
C GLY A 519 29.85 -0.15 -26.76
N VAL A 520 29.74 -1.33 -27.38
CA VAL A 520 28.80 -2.39 -26.98
C VAL A 520 29.55 -3.72 -26.99
N LYS A 521 29.41 -4.51 -25.93
CA LYS A 521 29.79 -5.94 -25.91
C LYS A 521 28.64 -6.77 -25.39
N TYR A 522 28.60 -8.03 -25.79
CA TYR A 522 27.61 -8.97 -25.31
C TYR A 522 28.23 -10.32 -24.98
N SER A 523 27.64 -11.04 -24.01
CA SER A 523 27.93 -12.44 -23.74
C SER A 523 26.71 -13.29 -24.06
N SER A 524 26.90 -14.44 -24.70
CA SER A 524 25.89 -15.49 -24.81
C SER A 524 26.14 -16.52 -23.69
N ALA A 525 25.36 -16.48 -22.63
CA ALA A 525 25.42 -17.47 -21.55
C ALA A 525 24.12 -18.29 -21.53
N THR A 526 24.24 -19.61 -21.40
CA THR A 526 23.09 -20.52 -21.25
C THR A 526 22.91 -20.81 -19.78
N VAL A 527 21.99 -20.11 -19.14
CA VAL A 527 21.74 -20.23 -17.70
C VAL A 527 20.89 -21.49 -17.47
N GLY A 528 21.46 -22.46 -16.78
CA GLY A 528 20.81 -23.72 -16.44
C GLY A 528 19.68 -23.57 -15.41
N LYS A 529 18.79 -24.56 -15.38
CA LYS A 529 17.56 -24.58 -14.56
C LYS A 529 17.74 -24.39 -13.05
N GLN A 530 18.94 -24.47 -12.49
CA GLN A 530 19.20 -24.20 -11.07
C GLN A 530 20.45 -23.36 -10.81
N ASP A 531 21.07 -22.84 -11.86
CA ASP A 531 22.38 -22.22 -11.74
C ASP A 531 22.35 -20.73 -12.04
N THR A 532 23.39 -20.08 -11.54
CA THR A 532 23.77 -18.74 -11.90
C THR A 532 25.04 -18.78 -12.75
N ASP A 533 25.09 -18.06 -13.88
CA ASP A 533 26.28 -18.01 -14.72
C ASP A 533 27.09 -16.73 -14.53
N SER A 534 28.41 -16.87 -14.53
CA SER A 534 29.34 -15.75 -14.51
C SER A 534 29.43 -15.07 -15.88
N ILE A 535 29.09 -13.79 -15.93
CA ILE A 535 29.44 -12.89 -17.03
C ILE A 535 30.88 -12.41 -16.80
N ASN A 536 31.71 -12.46 -17.84
CA ASN A 536 33.01 -11.77 -17.85
C ASN A 536 33.20 -11.09 -19.20
N LEU A 537 33.17 -9.76 -19.22
CA LEU A 537 33.28 -8.96 -20.43
C LEU A 537 34.34 -7.87 -20.25
N ASN A 538 35.29 -7.80 -21.19
CA ASN A 538 36.40 -6.85 -21.16
C ASN A 538 36.26 -5.85 -22.31
N PHE A 539 36.35 -4.56 -22.05
CA PHE A 539 36.57 -3.54 -23.08
C PHE A 539 38.02 -3.09 -23.03
N ASP A 540 38.68 -3.06 -24.19
CA ASP A 540 40.07 -2.64 -24.33
C ASP A 540 40.14 -1.23 -24.94
N ASN A 541 41.14 -0.46 -24.54
CA ASN A 541 41.44 0.87 -25.11
C ASN A 541 40.31 1.91 -24.99
N VAL A 542 39.54 1.86 -23.90
CA VAL A 542 38.48 2.83 -23.61
C VAL A 542 39.11 4.19 -23.29
N SER A 543 38.65 5.23 -23.99
CA SER A 543 39.21 6.58 -23.84
C SER A 543 38.83 7.18 -22.48
N ASN A 544 39.60 8.17 -22.01
CA ASN A 544 39.26 8.86 -20.75
C ASN A 544 37.90 9.60 -20.81
N ALA A 545 37.42 9.96 -22.01
CA ALA A 545 36.12 10.60 -22.22
C ALA A 545 34.94 9.60 -22.12
N ASP A 546 35.22 8.30 -22.26
CA ASP A 546 34.24 7.19 -22.22
C ASP A 546 34.11 6.57 -20.82
N ARG A 547 34.85 7.07 -19.82
CA ARG A 547 34.84 6.56 -18.43
C ARG A 547 33.60 6.93 -17.62
N ALA A 548 32.61 7.61 -18.21
CA ALA A 548 31.57 8.30 -17.45
C ALA A 548 30.35 7.45 -17.10
N LYS A 549 29.81 6.62 -18.00
CA LYS A 549 28.55 5.86 -17.76
C LYS A 549 28.58 4.47 -18.42
N MET A 550 28.21 3.44 -17.66
CA MET A 550 28.11 2.06 -18.13
C MET A 550 26.72 1.50 -17.81
N PHE A 551 26.08 0.87 -18.79
CA PHE A 551 24.77 0.25 -18.64
C PHE A 551 24.87 -1.25 -18.93
N ILE A 552 24.22 -2.05 -18.08
CA ILE A 552 24.07 -3.48 -18.27
C ILE A 552 22.60 -3.74 -18.62
N TRP A 553 22.37 -4.40 -19.74
CA TRP A 553 21.05 -4.72 -20.26
C TRP A 553 20.88 -6.23 -20.38
N LEU A 554 19.72 -6.71 -19.94
CA LEU A 554 19.23 -8.05 -20.17
C LEU A 554 18.08 -7.97 -21.19
N PRO A 555 18.25 -8.47 -22.42
CA PRO A 555 17.14 -8.70 -23.32
C PRO A 555 16.22 -9.73 -22.68
N THR A 556 15.04 -9.30 -22.27
CA THR A 556 13.87 -10.17 -22.36
C THR A 556 13.55 -10.36 -23.85
N GLU A 557 12.90 -11.47 -24.22
CA GLU A 557 12.60 -11.81 -25.63
C GLU A 557 11.64 -10.82 -26.34
N ILE A 558 11.42 -9.63 -25.80
CA ILE A 558 10.73 -8.52 -26.46
C ILE A 558 11.60 -7.26 -26.32
N LEU A 559 12.03 -6.72 -27.45
CA LEU A 559 12.63 -5.39 -27.58
C LEU A 559 11.58 -4.33 -27.18
N GLU A 560 11.53 -3.95 -25.91
CA GLU A 560 11.02 -2.63 -25.51
C GLU A 560 12.04 -1.90 -24.63
N PRO A 561 12.30 -0.60 -24.90
CA PRO A 561 13.28 0.17 -24.17
C PRO A 561 12.77 0.47 -22.76
N ILE A 562 13.56 0.06 -21.75
CA ILE A 562 13.38 0.54 -20.38
C ILE A 562 13.86 1.99 -20.35
N TYR A 563 12.93 2.94 -20.27
CA TYR A 563 13.24 4.29 -19.81
C TYR A 563 13.31 4.28 -18.29
N THR A 564 14.50 4.50 -17.73
CA THR A 564 14.63 4.92 -16.33
C THR A 564 14.92 6.40 -16.29
N THR A 565 13.99 7.14 -15.72
CA THR A 565 14.17 8.48 -15.16
C THR A 565 15.33 8.49 -14.15
N ASP A 566 16.16 9.53 -14.24
CA ASP A 566 17.12 10.03 -13.25
C ASP A 566 18.41 9.23 -12.98
N ILE A 567 19.43 9.56 -13.77
CA ILE A 567 20.83 9.61 -13.33
C ILE A 567 21.13 11.07 -12.99
N GLU A 568 21.19 11.45 -11.72
CA GLU A 568 21.64 12.80 -11.31
C GLU A 568 23.18 12.93 -11.28
N LYS A 569 23.74 13.29 -12.44
CA LYS A 569 24.65 14.43 -12.71
C LYS A 569 25.25 14.29 -14.10
#